data_AF-A0A7K2KK40-F1
#
_entry.id   AF-A0A7K2KK40-F1
#
_cell.length_a   1.000
_cell.length_b   1.000
_cell.length_c   1.000
_cell.angle_alpha   90.00
_cell.angle_beta   90.00
_cell.angle_gamma   90.00
#
_symmetry.space_group_name_H-M   'P 1'
#
loop_
_entity.id
_entity.type
_entity.pdbx_description
1 polymer ?
#
loop_
_entity_poly.entity_id
_entity_poly.type
_entity_poly.pdbx_seq_one_letter_code
_entity_poly.pdbx_strand_id
1 'polypeptide(L)' 'TASVVVDCESGPVRLGLARELARELGGTAVTLDELRADSIAGLVRDVQGNRKTTARRAA' A
#
# COMPACT_ATOMS: atom_id res chain seq x y z
N THR A 1 -2.13 -13.69 1.02
CA THR A 1 -2.91 -12.54 0.55
C THR A 1 -2.09 -11.26 0.68
N ALA A 2 -2.08 -10.41 -0.36
CA ALA A 2 -1.38 -9.11 -0.37
C ALA A 2 -2.41 -8.00 -0.08
N SER A 3 -1.99 -7.01 0.72
CA SER A 3 -2.89 -6.00 1.28
C SER A 3 -2.39 -4.61 0.88
N VAL A 4 -3.29 -3.77 0.39
CA VAL A 4 -3.02 -2.35 0.10
C VAL A 4 -4.09 -1.55 0.81
N VAL A 5 -3.68 -0.56 1.60
CA VAL A 5 -4.58 0.31 2.37
C VAL A 5 -4.46 1.72 1.81
N VAL A 6 -5.59 2.36 1.55
CA VAL A 6 -5.62 3.73 1.04
C VAL A 6 -5.96 4.68 2.18
N ASP A 7 -5.09 5.65 2.41
CA ASP A 7 -5.28 6.75 3.32
C ASP A 7 -6.14 7.83 2.64
N CYS A 8 -7.38 7.93 3.10
CA CYS A 8 -8.35 8.91 2.63
C CYS A 8 -8.39 10.19 3.48
N GLU A 9 -7.54 10.31 4.50
CA GLU A 9 -7.52 11.46 5.40
C GLU A 9 -7.04 12.73 4.66
N SER A 10 -7.84 13.80 4.72
CA SER A 10 -7.59 15.06 4.03
C SER A 10 -7.66 16.24 4.99
N GLY A 11 -6.81 17.26 4.77
CA GLY A 11 -6.78 18.48 5.58
C GLY A 11 -5.68 18.49 6.66
N PRO A 12 -5.68 19.50 7.55
CA PRO A 12 -4.56 19.76 8.47
C PRO A 12 -4.41 18.72 9.59
N VAL A 13 -5.40 17.85 9.78
CA VAL A 13 -5.37 16.81 10.82
C VAL A 13 -5.40 15.44 10.15
N ARG A 14 -4.40 14.61 10.49
CA ARG A 14 -4.25 13.22 10.04
C ARG A 14 -4.19 12.33 11.30
N LEU A 15 -5.07 11.35 11.39
CA LEU A 15 -5.12 10.33 12.43
C LEU A 15 -4.12 9.21 12.18
N GLY A 16 -3.73 8.98 10.92
CA GLY A 16 -2.71 8.00 10.53
C GLY A 16 -3.17 6.54 10.61
N LEU A 17 -4.49 6.29 10.60
CA LEU A 17 -5.08 4.97 10.80
C LEU A 17 -4.79 4.01 9.64
N ALA A 18 -4.77 4.53 8.41
CA ALA A 18 -4.47 3.74 7.22
C ALA A 18 -3.07 3.13 7.27
N ARG A 19 -2.09 3.86 7.84
CA ARG A 19 -0.72 3.37 8.03
C ARG A 19 -0.63 2.32 9.12
N GLU A 20 -1.38 2.49 10.20
CA GLU A 20 -1.45 1.50 11.28
C GLU A 20 -2.07 0.19 10.79
N LEU A 21 -3.20 0.27 10.08
CA LEU A 21 -3.88 -0.88 9.49
C LEU A 21 -3.00 -1.58 8.44
N ALA A 22 -2.30 -0.83 7.58
CA ALA A 22 -1.37 -1.42 6.62
C ALA A 22 -0.27 -2.23 7.31
N ARG A 23 0.27 -1.73 8.43
CA ARG A 23 1.26 -2.45 9.22
C ARG A 23 0.71 -3.74 9.80
N GLU A 24 -0.49 -3.72 10.37
CA GLU A 24 -1.15 -4.92 10.91
C GLU A 24 -1.43 -5.97 9.84
N LEU A 25 -1.79 -5.52 8.63
CA LEU A 25 -2.04 -6.39 7.48
C LEU A 25 -0.77 -6.81 6.73
N GLY A 26 0.41 -6.35 7.15
CA GLY A 26 1.68 -6.57 6.44
C GLY A 26 1.68 -6.03 5.00
N GLY A 27 0.95 -4.94 4.77
CA GLY A 27 0.69 -4.32 3.48
C GLY A 27 1.23 -2.89 3.35
N THR A 28 0.94 -2.27 2.21
CA THR A 28 1.40 -0.90 1.88
C THR A 28 0.27 0.11 2.11
N ALA A 29 0.57 1.25 2.74
CA ALA A 29 -0.33 2.40 2.82
C ALA A 29 -0.04 3.41 1.70
N VAL A 30 -1.08 3.99 1.09
CA VAL A 30 -0.99 4.95 -0.03
C VAL A 30 -1.97 6.10 0.21
N THR A 31 -1.59 7.36 0.01
CA THR A 31 -2.46 8.53 0.30
C THR A 31 -3.21 9.05 -0.91
N LEU A 32 -4.39 9.67 -0.73
CA LEU A 32 -5.17 10.24 -1.84
C LEU A 32 -4.45 11.34 -2.63
N ASP A 33 -3.54 12.10 -2.02
CA ASP A 33 -2.71 13.07 -2.74
C ASP A 33 -1.73 12.37 -3.71
N GLU A 34 -1.28 11.15 -3.36
CA GLU A 34 -0.53 10.28 -4.26
C GLU A 34 -1.43 9.63 -5.34
N LEU A 35 -2.75 9.51 -5.11
CA LEU A 35 -3.70 8.97 -6.10
C LEU A 35 -4.01 9.91 -7.27
N ARG A 36 -3.78 11.24 -7.14
CA ARG A 36 -4.04 12.24 -8.20
C ARG A 36 -2.88 12.43 -9.18
N ALA A 37 -1.69 11.93 -8.87
CA ALA A 37 -0.56 11.93 -9.77
C ALA A 37 -0.37 10.51 -10.31
N ASP A 38 -0.77 10.27 -11.56
CA ASP A 38 -0.57 9.05 -12.35
C ASP A 38 0.34 7.96 -11.75
N SER A 39 -0.23 6.79 -11.40
CA SER A 39 0.37 5.41 -11.48
C SER A 39 0.15 4.42 -10.31
N ILE A 40 -1.04 4.39 -9.68
CA ILE A 40 -1.41 3.34 -8.68
C ILE A 40 -1.28 1.93 -9.25
N ALA A 41 -1.66 1.72 -10.52
CA ALA A 41 -1.57 0.42 -11.18
C ALA A 41 -0.13 -0.11 -11.26
N GLY A 42 0.86 0.79 -11.39
CA GLY A 42 2.28 0.42 -11.37
C GLY A 42 2.72 -0.03 -9.98
N LEU A 43 2.32 0.71 -8.95
CA LEU A 43 2.69 0.46 -7.55
C LEU A 43 2.10 -0.86 -7.02
N VAL A 44 0.82 -1.13 -7.33
CA VAL A 44 0.17 -2.42 -7.00
C VAL A 44 0.86 -3.58 -7.69
N ARG A 45 1.24 -3.42 -8.98
CA ARG A 45 1.96 -4.46 -9.73
C ARG A 45 3.35 -4.74 -9.17
N ASP A 46 4.06 -3.71 -8.69
CA ASP A 46 5.38 -3.84 -8.08
C ASP A 46 5.31 -4.61 -6.75
N VAL A 47 4.36 -4.25 -5.87
CA VAL A 47 4.10 -4.97 -4.60
C VAL A 47 3.73 -6.43 -4.85
N GLN A 48 2.88 -6.69 -5.86
CA GLN A 48 2.53 -8.06 -6.25
C GLN A 48 3.74 -8.82 -6.85
N GLY A 49 4.59 -8.14 -7.62
CA GLY A 49 5.81 -8.69 -8.19
C GLY A 49 6.79 -9.13 -7.11
N ASN A 50 7.09 -8.25 -6.16
CA ASN A 50 7.99 -8.52 -5.03
C ASN A 50 7.56 -9.74 -4.21
N ARG A 51 6.25 -9.88 -3.94
CA ARG A 51 5.71 -11.05 -3.24
C ARG A 51 5.96 -12.36 -3.99
N LYS A 52 5.83 -12.37 -5.32
CA LYS A 52 6.09 -13.56 -6.15
C LYS A 52 7.56 -13.98 -6.08
N THR A 53 8.49 -13.02 -5.99
CA THR A 53 9.93 -13.28 -5.87
C THR A 53 10.28 -13.89 -4.53
N THR A 54 9.73 -13.36 -3.43
CA THR A 54 9.95 -13.92 -2.08
C THR A 54 9.37 -15.33 -1.95
N ALA A 55 8.19 -15.59 -2.51
CA ALA A 55 7.57 -16.92 -2.49
C ALA A 55 8.39 -17.98 -3.24
N ARG A 56 9.12 -17.60 -4.31
CA ARG A 56 9.96 -18.52 -5.10
C ARG A 56 11.29 -18.87 -4.43
N ARG A 57 11.75 -18.10 -3.44
CA ARG A 57 12.99 -18.39 -2.69
C ARG A 57 12.78 -19.31 -1.49
N ALA A 58 11.53 -19.49 -1.08
CA ALA A 58 11.15 -20.30 0.07
C ALA A 58 10.70 -21.73 -0.33
N ALA A 59 10.79 -22.08 -1.62
CA ALA A 59 10.45 -23.38 -2.19
C ALA A 59 11.71 -24.04 -2.78
#